data_AF-A0A2H6LC43-F1
#
_entry.id   AF-A0A2H6LC43-F1
#
_cell.length_a   1.000
_cell.length_b   1.000
_cell.length_c   1.000
_cell.angle_alpha   90.00
_cell.angle_beta   90.00
_cell.angle_gamma   90.00
#
_symmetry.space_group_name_H-M   'P 1'
#
loop_
_entity.id
_entity.type
_entity.pdbx_description
1 polymer ?
#
loop_
_entity_poly.entity_id
_entity_poly.type
_entity_poly.pdbx_seq_one_letter_code
_entity_poly.pdbx_strand_id
1 'polypeptide(L)'
;MTKELENQNNQPENNQAEIEQPVSKDWHSREEPTAKERNLTANPGDRISDKPESVEEKAKQVAVDSPDITGDHITVPTYFVVEEPDGEKKALHHVKDAEEISDVIRQARVDENGNRIWW
;
A
#
# COMPACT_ATOMS: atom_id res chain seq x y z
N MET A 1 13.66 51.21 -10.19
CA MET A 1 13.64 50.43 -8.94
C MET A 1 12.25 49.84 -8.78
N THR A 2 12.09 48.56 -9.11
CA THR A 2 11.10 47.64 -8.54
C THR A 2 11.45 46.26 -9.10
N LYS A 3 11.94 45.38 -8.23
CA LYS A 3 12.22 43.98 -8.53
C LYS A 3 10.88 43.24 -8.48
N GLU A 4 10.45 42.68 -9.60
CA GLU A 4 9.40 41.67 -9.58
C GLU A 4 10.03 40.36 -9.11
N LEU A 5 9.56 39.87 -7.97
CA LEU A 5 10.01 38.64 -7.34
C LEU A 5 9.34 37.46 -8.08
N GLU A 6 10.15 36.74 -8.84
CA GLU A 6 9.82 35.42 -9.40
C GLU A 6 9.49 34.47 -8.25
N ASN A 7 8.22 34.07 -8.15
CA ASN A 7 7.76 33.06 -7.20
C ASN A 7 8.13 31.68 -7.75
N GLN A 8 9.29 31.15 -7.33
CA GLN A 8 9.74 29.79 -7.64
C GLN A 8 8.88 28.79 -6.86
N ASN A 9 7.82 28.30 -7.50
CA ASN A 9 7.06 27.12 -7.05
C ASN A 9 7.94 25.87 -7.28
N ASN A 10 8.86 25.61 -6.36
CA ASN A 10 9.60 24.35 -6.29
C ASN A 10 8.70 23.29 -5.65
N GLN A 11 7.87 22.61 -6.45
CA GLN A 11 7.39 21.29 -6.05
C GLN A 11 8.52 20.28 -6.31
N PRO A 12 8.96 19.49 -5.32
CA PRO A 12 9.91 18.43 -5.59
C PRO A 12 9.20 17.36 -6.44
N GLU A 13 9.69 17.15 -7.66
CA GLU A 13 9.30 16.01 -8.49
C GLU A 13 9.78 14.73 -7.79
N ASN A 14 8.88 14.10 -7.02
CA ASN A 14 9.15 12.83 -6.36
C ASN A 14 9.06 11.70 -7.40
N ASN A 15 10.09 11.57 -8.24
CA ASN A 15 10.24 10.51 -9.25
C ASN A 15 10.63 9.16 -8.63
N GLN A 16 9.93 8.75 -7.58
CA GLN A 16 9.97 7.36 -7.12
C GLN A 16 8.77 6.64 -7.72
N ALA A 17 9.00 5.56 -8.46
CA ALA A 17 7.92 4.75 -9.02
C ALA A 17 6.91 4.39 -7.93
N GLU A 18 5.66 4.80 -8.13
CA GLU A 18 4.56 4.50 -7.21
C GLU A 18 4.36 2.98 -7.20
N ILE A 19 4.36 2.37 -6.01
CA ILE A 19 4.24 0.92 -5.88
C ILE A 19 2.76 0.55 -6.01
N GLU A 20 2.39 -0.10 -7.10
CA GLU A 20 1.01 -0.54 -7.35
C GLU A 20 0.59 -1.66 -6.37
N GLN A 21 -0.32 -1.33 -5.46
CA GLN A 21 -0.97 -2.29 -4.57
C GLN A 21 -2.26 -2.86 -5.20
N PRO A 22 -2.69 -4.09 -4.88
CA PRO A 22 -3.81 -4.75 -5.54
C PRO A 22 -5.16 -4.02 -5.36
N VAL A 23 -5.30 -3.19 -4.31
CA VAL A 23 -6.48 -2.35 -4.08
C VAL A 23 -6.65 -1.22 -5.11
N SER A 24 -5.59 -0.89 -5.86
CA SER A 24 -5.61 0.19 -6.86
C SER A 24 -6.19 -0.24 -8.22
N LYS A 25 -6.40 -1.55 -8.44
CA LYS A 25 -6.89 -2.08 -9.72
C LYS A 25 -8.42 -2.18 -9.73
N ASP A 26 -9.02 -1.74 -10.82
CA ASP A 26 -10.45 -1.94 -11.08
C ASP A 26 -10.76 -3.44 -11.22
N TRP A 27 -11.72 -3.92 -10.44
CA TRP A 27 -12.13 -5.32 -10.42
C TRP A 27 -12.68 -5.79 -11.78
N HIS A 28 -13.23 -4.89 -12.59
CA HIS A 28 -13.68 -5.20 -13.96
C HIS A 28 -12.54 -5.49 -14.94
N SER A 29 -11.32 -5.04 -14.65
CA SER A 29 -10.16 -5.19 -15.53
C SER A 29 -9.33 -6.44 -15.28
N ARG A 30 -9.82 -7.33 -14.40
CA ARG A 30 -9.03 -8.37 -13.75
C ARG A 30 -9.06 -9.71 -14.50
N GLU A 31 -7.92 -10.38 -14.54
CA GLU A 31 -7.82 -11.76 -15.02
C GLU A 31 -8.41 -12.73 -13.99
N GLU A 32 -9.21 -13.70 -14.43
CA GLU A 32 -9.80 -14.70 -13.53
C GLU A 32 -8.72 -15.63 -12.94
N PRO A 33 -8.79 -15.98 -11.64
CA PRO A 33 -7.84 -16.88 -11.02
C PRO A 33 -7.93 -18.28 -11.62
N THR A 34 -6.78 -18.93 -11.75
CA THR A 34 -6.65 -20.28 -12.31
C THR A 34 -7.27 -21.34 -11.40
N ALA A 35 -7.60 -22.52 -11.95
CA ALA A 35 -8.15 -23.63 -11.17
C ALA A 35 -7.24 -24.09 -10.01
N LYS A 36 -5.92 -23.85 -10.09
CA LYS A 36 -4.97 -24.17 -9.02
C LYS A 36 -5.04 -23.15 -7.87
N GLU A 37 -5.28 -21.89 -8.18
CA GLU A 37 -5.45 -20.80 -7.20
C GLU A 37 -6.81 -20.90 -6.50
N ARG A 38 -7.84 -21.41 -7.18
CA ARG A 38 -9.18 -21.65 -6.59
C ARG A 38 -9.24 -22.83 -5.60
N ASN A 39 -8.27 -23.75 -5.64
CA ASN A 39 -8.26 -24.99 -4.84
C ASN A 39 -7.24 -24.95 -3.68
N LEU A 40 -7.09 -23.80 -3.02
CA LEU A 40 -6.21 -23.65 -1.87
C LEU A 40 -6.96 -23.88 -0.56
N THR A 41 -6.35 -24.63 0.37
CA THR A 41 -6.88 -24.89 1.72
C THR A 41 -6.69 -23.73 2.70
N ALA A 42 -5.84 -22.76 2.33
CA ALA A 42 -5.57 -21.54 3.07
C ALA A 42 -5.47 -20.40 2.07
N ASN A 43 -5.84 -19.19 2.51
CA ASN A 43 -5.75 -18.01 1.69
C ASN A 43 -4.28 -17.73 1.29
N PRO A 44 -4.01 -17.25 0.06
CA PRO A 44 -2.63 -17.01 -0.38
C PRO A 44 -1.86 -16.07 0.55
N GLY A 45 -2.50 -15.04 1.11
CA GLY A 45 -1.85 -14.11 2.05
C GLY A 45 -1.63 -14.61 3.47
N ASP A 46 -2.17 -15.77 3.85
CA ASP A 46 -1.78 -16.43 5.11
C ASP A 46 -0.44 -17.16 4.97
N ARG A 47 0.06 -17.33 3.73
CA ARG A 47 1.34 -17.95 3.43
C ARG A 47 2.42 -16.88 3.36
N ILE A 48 3.26 -16.83 4.39
CA ILE A 48 4.46 -16.00 4.36
C ILE A 48 5.59 -16.86 3.81
N SER A 49 6.23 -16.38 2.75
CA SER A 49 7.41 -17.01 2.17
C SER A 49 8.55 -17.03 3.19
N ASP A 50 9.21 -18.17 3.35
CA ASP A 50 10.43 -18.27 4.17
C ASP A 50 11.63 -17.59 3.51
N LYS A 51 11.51 -17.22 2.23
CA LYS A 51 12.55 -16.53 1.48
C LYS A 51 12.41 -15.02 1.68
N PRO A 52 13.54 -14.28 1.73
CA PRO A 52 13.49 -12.82 1.70
C PRO A 52 12.89 -12.35 0.37
N GLU A 53 11.87 -11.51 0.45
CA GLU A 53 11.18 -10.90 -0.69
C GLU A 53 11.36 -9.38 -0.63
N SER A 54 11.44 -8.75 -1.80
CA SER A 54 11.50 -7.30 -1.96
C SER A 54 10.18 -6.63 -1.60
N VAL A 55 10.21 -5.31 -1.38
CA VAL A 55 9.01 -4.50 -1.09
C VAL A 55 8.03 -4.58 -2.26
N GLU A 56 8.54 -4.55 -3.49
CA GLU A 56 7.74 -4.61 -4.72
C GLU A 56 7.06 -5.97 -4.92
N GLU A 57 7.72 -7.06 -4.51
CA GLU A 57 7.13 -8.40 -4.53
C GLU A 57 6.04 -8.54 -3.47
N LYS A 58 6.31 -8.09 -2.24
CA LYS A 58 5.34 -8.09 -1.15
C LYS A 58 4.12 -7.23 -1.44
N ALA A 59 4.31 -6.10 -2.13
CA ALA A 59 3.23 -5.18 -2.47
C ALA A 59 2.18 -5.80 -3.40
N LYS A 60 2.55 -6.80 -4.21
CA LYS A 60 1.66 -7.51 -5.14
C LYS A 60 0.91 -8.67 -4.49
N GLN A 61 1.25 -9.05 -3.26
CA GLN A 61 0.64 -10.20 -2.60
C GLN A 61 -0.78 -9.90 -2.14
N VAL A 62 -1.67 -10.87 -2.38
CA VAL A 62 -3.10 -10.75 -2.12
C VAL A 62 -3.52 -11.75 -1.05
N ALA A 63 -4.16 -11.26 0.01
CA ALA A 63 -4.69 -12.06 1.09
C ALA A 63 -6.06 -12.61 0.76
N VAL A 64 -6.99 -11.75 0.34
CA VAL A 64 -8.34 -12.14 -0.03
C VAL A 64 -8.64 -11.57 -1.41
N ASP A 65 -9.24 -12.42 -2.23
CA ASP A 65 -9.69 -12.07 -3.58
C ASP A 65 -11.01 -12.77 -3.84
N SER A 66 -12.11 -12.18 -3.38
CA SER A 66 -13.42 -12.84 -3.41
C SER A 66 -14.58 -11.85 -3.40
N PRO A 67 -15.73 -12.19 -3.97
CA PRO A 67 -16.96 -11.43 -3.77
C PRO A 67 -17.43 -11.48 -2.31
N ASP A 68 -17.84 -10.32 -1.79
CA ASP A 68 -18.59 -10.19 -0.55
C ASP A 68 -20.05 -10.66 -0.73
N ILE A 69 -20.78 -10.80 0.38
CA ILE A 69 -22.21 -11.09 0.44
C ILE A 69 -23.07 -10.11 -0.37
N THR A 70 -22.58 -8.90 -0.63
CA THR A 70 -23.25 -7.89 -1.47
C THR A 70 -23.05 -8.14 -2.97
N GLY A 71 -22.12 -9.02 -3.35
CA GLY A 71 -21.69 -9.23 -4.73
C GLY A 71 -20.55 -8.32 -5.17
N ASP A 72 -20.09 -7.40 -4.30
CA ASP A 72 -18.93 -6.57 -4.57
C ASP A 72 -17.65 -7.40 -4.43
N HIS A 73 -16.76 -7.32 -5.42
CA HIS A 73 -15.51 -8.06 -5.39
C HIS A 73 -14.45 -7.32 -4.56
N ILE A 74 -14.06 -7.89 -3.43
CA ILE A 74 -13.11 -7.27 -2.52
C ILE A 74 -11.74 -7.92 -2.71
N THR A 75 -10.72 -7.06 -2.86
CA THR A 75 -9.32 -7.48 -2.86
C THR A 75 -8.62 -6.88 -1.65
N VAL A 76 -8.02 -7.75 -0.84
CA VAL A 76 -7.28 -7.35 0.36
C VAL A 76 -5.81 -7.67 0.16
N PRO A 77 -4.90 -6.69 0.29
CA PRO A 77 -3.46 -6.92 0.18
C PRO A 77 -2.94 -7.67 1.42
N THR A 78 -1.91 -8.49 1.23
CA THR A 78 -1.23 -9.13 2.37
C THR A 78 -0.35 -8.15 3.13
N TYR A 79 0.32 -7.25 2.39
CA TYR A 79 1.21 -6.23 2.93
C TYR A 79 0.78 -4.83 2.50
N PHE A 80 0.84 -3.88 3.42
CA PHE A 80 0.70 -2.46 3.15
C PHE A 80 2.07 -1.85 2.90
N VAL A 81 2.22 -1.13 1.79
CA VAL A 81 3.42 -0.36 1.54
C VAL A 81 3.30 1.01 2.19
N VAL A 82 4.24 1.34 3.05
CA VAL A 82 4.31 2.62 3.75
C VAL A 82 5.65 3.30 3.45
N GLU A 83 5.63 4.62 3.34
CA GLU A 83 6.82 5.46 3.19
C GLU A 83 7.08 6.18 4.51
N GLU A 84 8.21 5.88 5.12
CA GLU A 84 8.68 6.50 6.36
C GLU A 84 9.20 7.93 6.09
N PRO A 85 9.28 8.78 7.13
CA PRO A 85 9.73 10.16 6.97
C PRO A 85 11.16 10.32 6.44
N ASP A 86 11.99 9.28 6.52
CA ASP A 86 13.33 9.24 5.92
C ASP A 86 13.33 8.83 4.43
N GLY A 87 12.16 8.49 3.89
CA GLY A 87 11.97 8.01 2.52
C GLY A 87 12.15 6.49 2.36
N GLU A 88 12.36 5.73 3.44
CA GLU A 88 12.39 4.27 3.38
C GLU A 88 10.98 3.71 3.11
N LYS A 89 10.87 2.75 2.18
CA LYS A 89 9.62 2.04 1.91
C LYS A 89 9.63 0.70 2.63
N LYS A 90 8.60 0.46 3.45
CA LYS A 90 8.40 -0.81 4.16
C LYS A 90 7.11 -1.48 3.71
N ALA A 91 7.14 -2.80 3.61
CA ALA A 91 5.97 -3.63 3.37
C ALA A 91 5.55 -4.29 4.69
N LEU A 92 4.48 -3.78 5.31
CA LEU A 92 3.97 -4.22 6.61
C LEU A 92 2.85 -5.23 6.46
N HIS A 93 2.99 -6.40 7.09
CA HIS A 93 2.00 -7.46 7.04
C HIS A 93 0.75 -7.10 7.87
N HIS A 94 -0.43 -7.16 7.26
CA HIS A 94 -1.69 -6.73 7.87
C HIS A 94 -2.00 -7.35 9.26
N VAL A 95 -1.64 -8.62 9.50
CA VAL A 95 -1.76 -9.28 10.81
C VAL A 95 -0.52 -9.13 11.71
N LYS A 96 0.67 -9.50 11.22
CA LYS A 96 1.87 -9.62 12.07
C LYS A 96 2.40 -8.29 12.55
N ASP A 97 2.26 -7.25 11.72
CA ASP A 97 2.88 -5.95 11.97
C ASP A 97 1.84 -4.92 12.43
N ALA A 98 0.77 -5.39 13.07
CA ALA A 98 -0.34 -4.54 13.50
C ALA A 98 0.09 -3.40 14.45
N GLU A 99 1.09 -3.65 15.30
CA GLU A 99 1.67 -2.63 16.19
C GLU A 99 2.39 -1.54 15.38
N GLU A 100 3.24 -1.94 14.43
CA GLU A 100 3.98 -1.03 13.55
C GLU A 100 3.05 -0.26 12.62
N ILE A 101 2.01 -0.91 12.08
CA ILE A 101 0.95 -0.24 11.31
C ILE A 101 0.26 0.82 12.19
N SER A 102 -0.04 0.50 13.45
CA SER A 102 -0.60 1.47 14.40
C SER A 102 0.36 2.62 14.67
N ASP A 103 1.67 2.35 14.81
CA ASP A 103 2.71 3.38 14.94
C ASP A 103 2.73 4.29 13.71
N VAL A 104 2.74 3.73 12.51
CA VAL A 104 2.74 4.48 11.25
C VAL A 104 1.50 5.35 11.13
N ILE A 105 0.31 4.83 11.46
CA ILE A 105 -0.94 5.63 11.44
C ILE A 105 -0.87 6.77 12.46
N ARG A 106 -0.29 6.52 13.64
CA ARG A 106 -0.11 7.56 14.67
C ARG A 106 0.86 8.64 14.21
N GLN A 107 1.94 8.26 13.53
CA GLN A 107 2.93 9.17 12.95
C GLN A 107 2.39 9.94 11.73
N ALA A 108 1.53 9.32 10.94
CA ALA A 108 0.91 9.90 9.75
C ALA A 108 -0.28 10.83 10.09
N ARG A 109 -0.52 11.15 11.37
CA ARG A 109 -1.58 12.08 11.76
C ARG A 109 -1.35 13.44 11.09
N VAL A 110 -2.43 14.00 10.55
CA VAL A 110 -2.43 15.29 9.86
C VAL A 110 -3.23 16.33 10.63
N ASP A 111 -2.89 17.62 10.44
CA ASP A 111 -3.71 18.74 10.90
C ASP A 111 -4.95 18.94 10.02
N GLU A 112 -5.79 19.91 10.39
CA GLU A 112 -6.99 20.30 9.63
C GLU A 112 -6.67 20.77 8.19
N ASN A 113 -5.41 21.11 7.92
CA ASN A 113 -4.93 21.54 6.61
C ASN A 113 -4.28 20.38 5.82
N GLY A 114 -4.27 19.16 6.36
CA GLY A 114 -3.67 17.97 5.73
C GLY A 114 -2.15 17.86 5.88
N ASN A 115 -1.51 18.70 6.70
CA ASN A 115 -0.07 18.61 6.96
C ASN A 115 0.21 17.54 8.01
N ARG A 116 1.20 16.67 7.78
CA ARG A 116 1.64 15.68 8.78
C ARG A 116 2.19 16.37 10.03
N ILE A 117 1.72 15.96 11.20
CA ILE A 117 2.14 16.50 12.50
C ILE A 117 2.89 15.41 13.27
N TRP A 118 4.07 15.77 13.79
CA TRP A 118 4.92 14.92 14.61
C TRP A 118 4.95 15.48 16.04
N TRP A 119 4.46 14.73 17.03
CA TRP A 119 4.56 15.06 18.46
C TRP A 119 5.02 13.85 19.28
#